data_AF-A0A922YZT4-F1
#
_entry.id   AF-A0A922YZT4-F1
#
_cell.length_a   1.000
_cell.length_b   1.000
_cell.length_c   1.000
_cell.angle_alpha   90.00
_cell.angle_beta   90.00
_cell.angle_gamma   90.00
#
_symmetry.space_group_name_H-M   'P 1'
#
loop_
_entity.id
_entity.type
_entity.pdbx_description
1 polymer ?
#
loop_
_entity_poly.entity_id
_entity_poly.type
_entity_poly.pdbx_seq_one_letter_code
_entity_poly.pdbx_strand_id
1 'polypeptide(L)'
;MLFFGARTQEELPYFGPLQSLPKDFIDINFAFSRTAGQPKRYVQDAMRERAADLALLLQDPNTYFYVCGLKSMEEGVVLALRDVAKAAGLDWDSIGASLKRDARLHLETY
;
A
#
# COMPACT_ATOMS: atom_id res chain seq x y z
N MET A 1 8.41 2.08 1.48
CA MET A 1 7.22 2.21 2.35
C MET A 1 6.53 0.86 2.44
N LEU A 2 6.03 0.49 3.62
CA LEU A 2 5.25 -0.73 3.86
C LEU A 2 3.85 -0.35 4.33
N PHE A 3 2.83 -0.98 3.75
CA PHE A 3 1.46 -0.95 4.26
C PHE A 3 1.08 -2.37 4.66
N PHE A 4 0.69 -2.59 5.92
CA PHE A 4 0.41 -3.94 6.42
C PHE A 4 -0.91 -3.96 7.19
N GLY A 5 -1.88 -4.69 6.63
CA GLY A 5 -3.21 -4.87 7.19
C GLY A 5 -3.32 -6.12 8.06
N ALA A 6 -4.02 -5.99 9.19
CA ALA A 6 -4.48 -7.13 9.99
C ALA A 6 -5.86 -6.81 10.59
N ARG A 7 -6.47 -7.79 11.26
CA ARG A 7 -7.71 -7.54 12.01
C ARG A 7 -7.39 -6.73 13.27
N THR A 8 -6.49 -7.23 14.10
CA THR A 8 -5.99 -6.51 15.29
C THR A 8 -4.46 -6.48 15.27
N GLN A 9 -3.88 -5.80 16.26
CA GLN A 9 -2.44 -5.75 16.45
C GLN A 9 -1.86 -7.14 16.78
N GLU A 10 -2.55 -7.92 17.59
CA GLU A 10 -2.15 -9.25 18.04
C GLU A 10 -2.19 -10.27 16.90
N GLU A 11 -3.06 -10.05 15.91
CA GLU A 11 -3.15 -10.86 14.71
C GLU A 11 -2.12 -10.47 13.64
N LEU A 12 -1.33 -9.39 13.83
CA LEU A 12 -0.36 -8.93 12.83
C LEU A 12 0.96 -9.71 12.92
N PRO A 13 1.36 -10.46 11.87
CA PRO A 13 2.62 -11.18 11.87
C PRO A 13 3.82 -10.25 12.05
N TYR A 14 4.78 -10.67 12.88
CA TYR A 14 6.03 -9.94 13.12
C TYR A 14 5.86 -8.52 13.67
N PHE A 15 4.74 -8.20 14.32
CA PHE A 15 4.47 -6.83 14.80
C PHE A 15 5.60 -6.25 15.68
N GLY A 16 6.10 -7.03 16.66
CA GLY A 16 7.22 -6.62 17.51
C GLY A 16 8.51 -6.37 16.73
N PRO A 17 9.02 -7.36 15.96
CA PRO A 17 10.18 -7.16 15.10
C PRO A 17 10.05 -5.97 14.13
N LEU A 18 8.90 -5.82 13.46
CA LEU A 18 8.65 -4.70 12.54
C LEU A 18 8.77 -3.34 13.23
N GLN A 19 8.31 -3.20 14.47
CA GLN A 19 8.45 -1.96 15.23
C GLN A 19 9.89 -1.64 15.66
N SER A 20 10.76 -2.65 15.72
CA SER A 20 12.17 -2.45 16.06
C SER A 20 13.01 -1.96 14.88
N LEU A 21 12.46 -1.96 13.66
CA LEU A 21 13.16 -1.47 12.47
C LEU A 21 13.28 0.06 12.53
N PRO A 22 14.46 0.61 12.21
CA PRO A 22 14.65 2.06 12.16
C PRO A 22 13.70 2.73 11.17
N LYS A 23 13.15 3.90 11.53
CA LYS A 23 12.19 4.63 10.67
C LYS A 23 12.82 5.18 9.39
N ASP A 24 14.11 5.49 9.44
CA ASP A 24 14.93 5.87 8.28
C ASP A 24 15.25 4.68 7.37
N PHE A 25 15.15 3.45 7.89
CA PHE A 25 15.25 2.24 7.08
C PHE A 25 13.93 1.89 6.39
N ILE A 26 12.81 1.92 7.13
CA ILE A 26 11.50 1.61 6.57
C ILE A 26 10.37 2.42 7.23
N ASP A 27 9.57 3.06 6.38
CA ASP A 27 8.33 3.71 6.76
C ASP A 27 7.17 2.71 6.73
N ILE A 28 6.60 2.39 7.90
CA ILE A 28 5.58 1.36 8.11
C ILE A 28 4.22 1.99 8.45
N ASN A 29 3.18 1.56 7.73
CA ASN A 29 1.82 2.04 7.87
C ASN A 29 0.90 0.85 8.18
N PHE A 30 0.58 0.64 9.45
CA PHE A 30 -0.34 -0.42 9.88
C PHE A 30 -1.80 -0.02 9.66
N ALA A 31 -2.63 -0.98 9.24
CA ALA A 31 -4.07 -0.82 9.11
C ALA A 31 -4.81 -1.94 9.87
N PHE A 32 -5.60 -1.57 10.87
CA PHE A 32 -6.32 -2.53 11.70
C PHE A 32 -7.83 -2.41 11.50
N SER A 33 -8.46 -3.50 11.09
CA SER A 33 -9.88 -3.50 10.75
C SER A 33 -10.82 -3.83 11.92
N ARG A 34 -10.29 -4.27 13.08
CA ARG A 34 -11.05 -4.79 14.23
C ARG A 34 -10.57 -4.23 15.59
N THR A 35 -10.02 -3.01 15.62
CA THR A 35 -9.70 -2.34 16.88
C THR A 35 -10.98 -1.84 17.55
N ALA A 36 -11.21 -2.22 18.81
CA ALA A 36 -12.41 -1.83 19.56
C ALA A 36 -12.51 -0.29 19.68
N GLY A 37 -13.69 0.27 19.43
CA GLY A 37 -13.94 1.71 19.51
C GLY A 37 -13.33 2.53 18.37
N GLN A 38 -12.73 1.91 17.35
CA GLN A 38 -12.15 2.58 16.20
C GLN A 38 -12.90 2.17 14.91
N PRO A 39 -13.00 3.07 13.91
CA PRO A 39 -13.50 2.68 12.60
C PRO A 39 -12.58 1.63 11.98
N LYS A 40 -13.16 0.79 11.11
CA LYS A 40 -12.36 -0.20 10.37
C LYS A 40 -11.41 0.55 9.44
N ARG A 41 -10.14 0.17 9.46
CA ARG A 41 -9.12 0.70 8.56
C ARG A 41 -8.44 -0.44 7.83
N TYR A 42 -8.39 -0.34 6.50
CA TYR A 42 -7.76 -1.31 5.60
C TYR A 42 -6.52 -0.71 4.93
N VAL A 43 -5.74 -1.54 4.25
CA VAL A 43 -4.50 -1.12 3.56
C VAL A 43 -4.78 0.00 2.56
N GLN A 44 -5.82 -0.13 1.76
CA GLN A 44 -6.23 0.89 0.79
C GLN A 44 -6.62 2.23 1.42
N ASP A 45 -7.06 2.24 2.69
CA ASP A 45 -7.38 3.49 3.41
C ASP A 45 -6.08 4.18 3.85
N ALA A 46 -5.16 3.41 4.45
CA ALA A 46 -3.84 3.91 4.82
C ALA A 46 -3.05 4.43 3.60
N MET A 47 -3.18 3.78 2.44
CA MET A 47 -2.60 4.27 1.18
C MET A 47 -3.16 5.63 0.77
N ARG A 48 -4.48 5.85 0.88
CA ARG A 48 -5.10 7.14 0.57
C ARG A 48 -4.67 8.25 1.52
N GLU A 49 -4.45 7.93 2.80
CA GLU A 49 -3.88 8.89 3.76
C GLU A 49 -2.44 9.30 3.40
N ARG A 50 -1.68 8.39 2.78
CA ARG A 50 -0.31 8.60 2.29
C ARG A 50 -0.26 8.94 0.80
N ALA A 51 -1.34 9.49 0.24
CA ALA A 51 -1.47 9.75 -1.19
C ALA A 51 -0.36 10.63 -1.75
N ALA A 52 0.04 11.69 -1.04
CA ALA A 52 1.09 12.60 -1.50
C ALA A 52 2.42 11.87 -1.72
N ASP A 53 2.83 11.02 -0.78
CA ASP A 53 4.07 10.26 -0.87
C ASP A 53 4.00 9.20 -1.97
N LEU A 54 2.87 8.48 -2.06
CA LEU A 54 2.64 7.49 -3.11
C LEU A 54 2.61 8.12 -4.51
N ALA A 55 2.10 9.34 -4.66
CA ALA A 55 2.09 10.05 -5.94
C ALA A 55 3.50 10.39 -6.44
N LEU A 56 4.43 10.72 -5.54
CA LEU A 56 5.84 10.90 -5.88
C LEU A 56 6.47 9.57 -6.31
N LEU A 57 6.21 8.50 -5.56
CA LEU A 57 6.73 7.16 -5.85
C LEU A 57 6.20 6.60 -7.18
N LEU A 58 4.94 6.87 -7.53
CA LEU A 58 4.35 6.45 -8.82
C LEU A 58 5.06 7.05 -10.04
N GLN A 59 5.71 8.21 -9.88
CA GLN A 59 6.44 8.90 -10.95
C GLN A 59 7.92 8.48 -11.02
N ASP A 60 8.47 7.91 -9.95
CA ASP A 60 9.86 7.48 -9.93
C ASP A 60 10.04 6.17 -10.72
N PRO A 61 10.87 6.14 -11.78
CA PRO A 61 11.13 4.92 -12.54
C PRO A 61 11.82 3.82 -11.72
N ASN A 62 12.45 4.16 -10.59
CA ASN A 62 13.11 3.20 -9.70
C ASN A 62 12.19 2.66 -8.59
N THR A 63 10.92 3.10 -8.54
CA THR A 63 9.96 2.54 -7.59
C THR A 63 9.35 1.25 -8.11
N TYR A 64 9.31 0.25 -7.22
CA TYR A 64 8.67 -1.05 -7.41
C TYR A 64 7.58 -1.26 -6.35
N PHE A 65 6.41 -1.71 -6.79
CA PHE A 65 5.26 -2.02 -5.96
C PHE A 65 5.07 -3.53 -5.88
N TYR A 66 4.97 -4.05 -4.66
CA TYR A 66 4.71 -5.47 -4.39
C TYR A 66 3.41 -5.58 -3.58
N VAL A 67 2.47 -6.37 -4.09
CA VAL A 67 1.18 -6.62 -3.44
C VAL A 67 1.05 -8.11 -3.21
N CYS A 68 0.94 -8.50 -1.94
CA CYS A 68 0.82 -9.90 -1.52
C CYS A 68 -0.29 -10.04 -0.48
N GLY A 69 -1.04 -11.14 -0.55
CA GLY A 69 -2.09 -11.50 0.41
C GLY A 69 -3.29 -12.15 -0.27
N LEU A 70 -4.47 -12.04 0.36
CA LEU A 70 -5.69 -12.62 -0.18
C LEU A 70 -6.15 -11.90 -1.45
N LYS A 71 -6.65 -12.64 -2.43
CA LYS A 71 -7.18 -12.10 -3.69
C LYS A 71 -8.18 -10.95 -3.53
N SER A 72 -8.96 -10.96 -2.45
CA SER A 72 -9.94 -9.90 -2.15
C SER A 72 -9.32 -8.54 -1.84
N MET A 73 -8.02 -8.44 -1.56
CA MET A 73 -7.35 -7.16 -1.30
C MET A 73 -6.89 -6.45 -2.58
N GLU A 74 -6.65 -7.20 -3.66
CA GLU A 74 -5.94 -6.71 -4.85
C GLU A 74 -6.64 -5.52 -5.47
N GLU A 75 -7.95 -5.65 -5.72
CA GLU A 75 -8.75 -4.61 -6.34
C GLU A 75 -8.72 -3.32 -5.51
N GLY A 76 -8.85 -3.43 -4.18
CA GLY A 76 -8.82 -2.26 -3.29
C GLY A 76 -7.48 -1.52 -3.33
N VAL A 77 -6.36 -2.26 -3.41
CA VAL A 77 -5.01 -1.69 -3.49
C VAL A 77 -4.77 -1.02 -4.84
N VAL A 78 -5.13 -1.68 -5.94
CA VAL A 78 -4.96 -1.12 -7.30
C VAL A 78 -5.84 0.12 -7.49
N LEU A 79 -7.08 0.10 -7.00
CA LEU A 79 -7.96 1.27 -7.00
C LEU A 79 -7.38 2.41 -6.17
N ALA A 80 -6.78 2.14 -5.01
CA ALA A 80 -6.12 3.18 -4.23
C ALA A 80 -4.95 3.83 -4.99
N LEU A 81 -4.08 3.05 -5.66
CA LEU A 81 -3.01 3.62 -6.49
C LEU A 81 -3.57 4.49 -7.64
N ARG A 82 -4.65 4.04 -8.27
CA ARG A 82 -5.37 4.81 -9.30
C ARG A 82 -5.92 6.13 -8.75
N ASP A 83 -6.57 6.08 -7.60
CA ASP A 83 -7.14 7.28 -6.95
C ASP A 83 -6.03 8.27 -6.61
N VAL A 84 -4.89 7.79 -6.08
CA VAL A 84 -3.71 8.60 -5.78
C VAL A 84 -3.16 9.27 -7.05
N ALA A 85 -2.99 8.51 -8.13
CA ALA A 85 -2.52 9.05 -9.40
C ALA A 85 -3.44 10.16 -9.92
N LYS A 86 -4.75 9.89 -9.96
CA LYS A 86 -5.75 10.87 -10.41
C LYS A 86 -5.78 12.13 -9.55
N ALA A 87 -5.74 11.97 -8.23
CA ALA A 87 -5.74 13.11 -7.31
C ALA A 87 -4.49 13.99 -7.48
N ALA A 88 -3.37 13.42 -7.89
CA ALA A 88 -2.14 14.13 -8.23
C ALA A 88 -2.10 14.68 -9.67
N GLY A 89 -3.19 14.54 -10.45
CA GLY A 89 -3.24 14.97 -11.85
C GLY A 89 -2.44 14.10 -12.82
N LEU A 90 -2.08 12.88 -12.41
CA LEU A 90 -1.34 11.93 -13.22
C LEU A 90 -2.29 11.07 -14.05
N ASP A 91 -1.85 10.71 -15.26
CA ASP A 91 -2.55 9.74 -16.10
C ASP A 91 -2.28 8.30 -15.62
N TRP A 92 -3.26 7.75 -14.91
CA TRP A 92 -3.19 6.37 -14.42
C TRP A 92 -3.03 5.35 -15.54
N ASP A 93 -3.64 5.54 -16.71
CA ASP A 93 -3.62 4.51 -17.75
C ASP A 93 -2.20 4.41 -18.35
N SER A 94 -1.52 5.55 -18.51
CA SER A 94 -0.10 5.61 -18.88
C SER A 94 0.82 5.05 -17.79
N ILE A 95 0.65 5.48 -16.54
CA ILE A 95 1.48 5.01 -15.41
C ILE A 95 1.30 3.51 -15.19
N GLY A 96 0.07 3.02 -15.09
CA GLY A 96 -0.24 1.60 -14.89
C GLY A 96 0.32 0.74 -16.02
N ALA A 97 0.23 1.21 -17.27
CA ALA A 97 0.86 0.53 -18.41
C ALA A 97 2.39 0.49 -18.29
N SER A 98 3.04 1.58 -17.85
CA SER A 98 4.48 1.60 -17.60
C SER A 98 4.90 0.64 -16.49
N LEU A 99 4.19 0.66 -15.35
CA LEU A 99 4.46 -0.22 -14.22
C LEU A 99 4.37 -1.70 -14.61
N LYS A 100 3.39 -2.05 -15.46
CA LYS A 100 3.26 -3.42 -15.98
C LYS A 100 4.38 -3.77 -16.97
N ARG A 101 4.64 -2.90 -17.96
CA ARG A 101 5.63 -3.12 -19.01
C ARG A 101 7.04 -3.28 -18.44
N ASP A 102 7.37 -2.46 -17.45
CA ASP A 102 8.70 -2.39 -16.86
C ASP A 102 8.85 -3.36 -15.67
N ALA A 103 7.84 -4.21 -15.43
CA ALA A 103 7.78 -5.15 -14.31
C ALA A 103 8.06 -4.46 -12.96
N ARG A 104 7.37 -3.34 -12.70
CA ARG A 104 7.44 -2.55 -11.46
C ARG A 104 6.19 -2.65 -10.60
N LEU A 105 5.14 -3.32 -11.06
CA LEU A 105 3.99 -3.70 -10.24
C LEU A 105 3.86 -5.22 -10.22
N HIS A 106 4.11 -5.82 -9.06
CA HIS A 106 4.07 -7.25 -8.83
C HIS A 106 2.86 -7.60 -7.96
N LEU A 107 1.99 -8.46 -8.47
CA LEU A 107 0.79 -8.94 -7.76
C LEU A 107 0.95 -10.43 -7.51
N GLU A 108 1.00 -10.82 -6.23
CA GLU A 108 1.07 -12.20 -5.77
C GLU A 108 -0.06 -12.44 -4.76
N THR A 109 -1.29 -12.55 -5.28
CA THR A 109 -2.49 -12.76 -4.47
C THR A 109 -3.08 -14.16 -4.70
N TYR A 110 -3.65 -14.73 -3.64
CA TYR A 110 -4.17 -16.11 -3.62
C TYR A 110 -5.60 -16.20 -3.07
#